data_AF-A0A1Y1WUU6-F1
#
_entry.id   AF-A0A1Y1WUU6-F1
#
_cell.length_a   1.000
_cell.length_b   1.000
_cell.length_c   1.000
_cell.angle_alpha   90.00
_cell.angle_beta   90.00
_cell.angle_gamma   90.00
#
_symmetry.space_group_name_H-M   'P 1'
#
loop_
_entity.id
_entity.type
_entity.pdbx_description
1 polymer ?
#
loop_
_entity_poly.entity_id
_entity_poly.type
_entity_poly.pdbx_seq_one_letter_code
_entity_poly.pdbx_strand_id
1 'polypeptide(L)'
;MYEFGVVQWNEYGDKGIKLDGIMEAYKKFKETTGKNYPTEEECMKFEAKFLVEELRKEQFKDIYENWKKTPTEKVAYDFCYNYENPAEKASRCLERKEYANDFYKLMCDNK
;
A
#
# COMPACT_ATOMS: atom_id res chain seq x y z
N MET A 1 1.64 -14.38 -12.90
CA MET A 1 0.89 -13.44 -12.05
C MET A 1 1.67 -12.13 -12.12
N TYR A 2 1.05 -11.04 -12.59
CA TYR A 2 1.70 -9.74 -12.61
C TYR A 2 1.35 -9.01 -11.32
N GLU A 3 2.36 -8.85 -10.47
CA GLU A 3 2.28 -8.03 -9.26
C GLU A 3 3.15 -6.79 -9.49
N PHE A 4 2.69 -5.63 -9.05
CA PHE A 4 3.32 -4.37 -9.40
C PHE A 4 3.28 -3.34 -8.26
N GLY A 5 4.35 -2.55 -8.14
CA GLY A 5 4.45 -1.44 -7.19
C GLY A 5 4.59 -1.84 -5.71
N VAL A 6 4.60 -0.83 -4.84
CA VAL A 6 4.93 -0.94 -3.40
C VAL A 6 4.08 -1.92 -2.60
N VAL A 7 2.82 -2.15 -2.99
CA VAL A 7 1.89 -3.05 -2.28
C VAL A 7 1.46 -4.24 -3.13
N GLN A 8 2.18 -4.51 -4.23
CA GLN A 8 1.91 -5.64 -5.13
C GLN A 8 0.47 -5.63 -5.69
N TRP A 9 0.06 -4.50 -6.27
CA TRP A 9 -1.21 -4.41 -6.99
C TRP A 9 -1.28 -5.49 -8.07
N ASN A 10 -2.41 -6.19 -8.13
CA ASN A 10 -2.61 -7.33 -9.01
C ASN A 10 -4.02 -7.35 -9.63
N GLU A 11 -4.24 -8.26 -10.58
CA GLU A 11 -5.50 -8.36 -11.35
C GLU A 11 -6.65 -9.00 -10.54
N TYR A 12 -6.35 -9.67 -9.42
CA TYR A 12 -7.30 -10.46 -8.63
C TYR A 12 -7.63 -9.83 -7.28
N GLY A 13 -7.35 -8.55 -7.09
CA GLY A 13 -7.61 -7.87 -5.83
C GLY A 13 -9.11 -7.81 -5.51
N ASP A 14 -9.58 -8.75 -4.67
CA ASP A 14 -10.98 -8.93 -4.24
C ASP A 14 -11.62 -7.68 -3.60
N LYS A 15 -10.82 -6.67 -3.23
CA LYS A 15 -11.28 -5.43 -2.58
C LYS A 15 -11.01 -4.15 -3.38
N GLY A 16 -10.70 -4.26 -4.66
CA GLY A 16 -10.44 -3.09 -5.52
C GLY A 16 -8.98 -2.65 -5.60
N ILE A 17 -8.05 -3.47 -5.07
CA ILE A 17 -6.61 -3.42 -5.39
C ILE A 17 -6.48 -3.82 -6.85
N LYS A 18 -6.61 -2.86 -7.75
CA LYS A 18 -6.62 -3.15 -9.18
C LYS A 18 -5.37 -2.60 -9.82
N LEU A 19 -4.63 -3.49 -10.47
CA LEU A 19 -3.55 -3.13 -11.40
C LEU A 19 -4.01 -2.02 -12.37
N ASP A 20 -5.25 -2.06 -12.84
CA ASP A 20 -5.83 -1.03 -13.72
C ASP A 20 -5.74 0.39 -13.13
N GLY A 21 -6.02 0.55 -11.82
CA GLY A 21 -6.04 1.85 -11.18
C GLY A 21 -4.65 2.48 -11.13
N ILE A 22 -3.63 1.70 -10.77
CA ILE A 22 -2.25 2.20 -10.75
C ILE A 22 -1.71 2.41 -12.18
N MET A 23 -2.12 1.58 -13.15
CA MET A 23 -1.74 1.74 -14.56
C MET A 23 -2.35 3.00 -15.20
N GLU A 24 -3.63 3.31 -14.92
CA GLU A 24 -4.24 4.59 -15.30
C GLU A 24 -3.51 5.77 -14.69
N ALA A 25 -3.08 5.61 -13.45
CA ALA A 25 -2.37 6.62 -12.71
C ALA A 25 -0.98 6.87 -13.40
N TYR A 26 -0.21 5.84 -13.74
CA TYR A 26 1.02 5.97 -14.53
C TYR A 26 0.79 6.57 -15.93
N LYS A 27 -0.34 6.26 -16.57
CA LYS A 27 -0.71 6.88 -17.85
C LYS A 27 -0.92 8.39 -17.70
N LYS A 28 -1.62 8.84 -16.66
CA LYS A 28 -1.80 10.27 -16.36
C LYS A 28 -0.46 10.96 -16.05
N PHE A 29 0.45 10.28 -15.36
CA PHE A 29 1.80 10.82 -15.13
C PHE A 29 2.52 11.11 -16.46
N LYS A 30 2.50 10.15 -17.38
CA LYS A 30 3.07 10.34 -18.73
C LYS A 30 2.41 11.50 -19.48
N GLU A 31 1.09 11.59 -19.44
CA GLU A 31 0.32 12.66 -20.10
C GLU A 31 0.63 14.05 -19.53
N THR A 32 0.84 14.16 -18.22
CA THR A 32 1.08 15.44 -17.53
C THR A 32 2.53 15.90 -17.56
N THR A 33 3.49 14.97 -17.54
CA THR A 33 4.92 15.29 -17.46
C THR A 33 5.65 15.15 -18.81
N GLY A 34 5.04 14.46 -19.77
CA GLY A 34 5.69 14.06 -21.03
C GLY A 34 6.76 12.97 -20.86
N LYS A 35 6.99 12.46 -19.64
CA LYS A 35 8.01 11.44 -19.36
C LYS A 35 7.45 10.03 -19.56
N ASN A 36 8.13 9.23 -20.37
CA ASN A 36 7.81 7.81 -20.55
C ASN A 36 8.40 6.90 -19.46
N TYR A 37 9.43 7.37 -18.76
CA TYR A 37 10.18 6.59 -17.78
C TYR A 37 10.33 7.42 -16.51
N PRO A 38 9.39 7.31 -15.56
CA PRO A 38 9.58 7.91 -14.24
C PRO A 38 10.82 7.31 -13.56
N THR A 39 11.51 8.14 -12.79
CA THR A 39 12.56 7.69 -11.87
C THR A 39 11.95 6.87 -10.74
N GLU A 40 12.77 6.07 -10.03
CA GLU A 40 12.32 5.31 -8.86
C GLU A 40 11.68 6.21 -7.80
N GLU A 41 12.23 7.40 -7.55
CA GLU A 41 11.67 8.39 -6.62
C GLU A 41 10.30 8.90 -7.07
N GLU A 42 10.13 9.14 -8.37
CA GLU A 42 8.83 9.54 -8.94
C GLU A 42 7.81 8.40 -8.81
N CYS A 43 8.20 7.16 -9.10
CA CYS A 43 7.37 5.97 -8.88
C CYS A 43 6.93 5.86 -7.43
N MET A 44 7.86 5.95 -6.47
CA MET A 44 7.56 5.85 -5.03
C MET A 44 6.58 6.93 -4.57
N LYS A 45 6.83 8.20 -4.92
CA LYS A 45 5.93 9.32 -4.57
C LYS A 45 4.54 9.12 -5.16
N PHE A 46 4.50 8.65 -6.39
CA PHE A 46 3.27 8.45 -7.12
C PHE A 46 2.43 7.32 -6.54
N GLU A 47 3.03 6.15 -6.34
CA GLU A 47 2.40 4.98 -5.77
C GLU A 47 1.93 5.23 -4.34
N ALA A 48 2.72 5.94 -3.53
CA ALA A 48 2.31 6.35 -2.18
C ALA A 48 1.07 7.25 -2.22
N LYS A 49 1.03 8.22 -3.14
CA LYS A 49 -0.14 9.10 -3.32
C LYS A 49 -1.37 8.31 -3.74
N PHE A 50 -1.22 7.40 -4.72
CA PHE A 50 -2.30 6.54 -5.19
C PHE A 50 -2.86 5.67 -4.06
N LEU A 51 -1.99 5.05 -3.26
CA LEU A 51 -2.40 4.25 -2.10
C LEU A 51 -3.22 5.07 -1.10
N VAL A 52 -2.78 6.30 -0.79
CA VAL A 52 -3.53 7.20 0.11
C VAL A 52 -4.90 7.57 -0.47
N GLU A 53 -5.00 7.83 -1.78
CA GLU A 53 -6.27 8.09 -2.45
C GLU A 53 -7.18 6.85 -2.45
N GLU A 54 -6.62 5.66 -2.63
CA GLU A 54 -7.35 4.40 -2.52
C GLU A 54 -7.94 4.22 -1.12
N LEU A 55 -7.12 4.37 -0.07
CA LEU A 55 -7.55 4.18 1.33
C LEU A 55 -8.66 5.15 1.77
N ARG A 56 -8.88 6.24 1.02
CA ARG A 56 -10.00 7.18 1.25
C ARG A 56 -11.33 6.74 0.62
N LYS A 57 -11.32 5.75 -0.28
CA LYS A 57 -12.54 5.22 -0.89
C LYS A 57 -13.39 4.52 0.17
N GLU A 58 -14.72 4.58 0.02
CA GLU A 58 -15.67 4.07 1.01
C GLU A 58 -15.40 2.59 1.37
N GLN A 59 -14.99 1.77 0.39
CA GLN A 59 -14.66 0.35 0.59
C GLN A 59 -13.47 0.08 1.53
N PHE A 60 -12.62 1.08 1.79
CA PHE A 60 -11.45 0.98 2.67
C PHE A 60 -11.50 1.92 3.87
N LYS A 61 -12.61 2.67 4.02
CA LYS A 61 -12.80 3.66 5.08
C LYS A 61 -12.60 3.07 6.47
N ASP A 62 -13.09 1.85 6.70
CA ASP A 62 -12.93 1.17 7.98
C ASP A 62 -11.47 0.85 8.29
N ILE A 63 -10.65 0.55 7.28
CA ILE A 63 -9.21 0.31 7.45
C ILE A 63 -8.56 1.60 7.95
N TYR A 64 -8.80 2.72 7.26
CA TYR A 64 -8.20 4.01 7.60
C TYR A 64 -8.66 4.55 8.96
N GLU A 65 -9.95 4.44 9.29
CA GLU A 65 -10.49 4.90 10.57
C GLU A 65 -10.05 4.01 11.74
N ASN A 66 -9.87 2.70 11.52
CA ASN A 66 -9.35 1.80 12.54
C ASN A 66 -7.88 2.12 12.85
N TRP A 67 -7.07 2.48 11.86
CA TRP A 67 -5.65 2.80 12.09
C TRP A 67 -5.41 3.92 13.07
N LYS A 68 -6.27 4.95 13.06
CA LYS A 68 -6.17 6.08 13.99
C LYS A 68 -6.30 5.67 15.47
N LYS A 69 -6.86 4.49 15.74
CA LYS A 69 -7.14 3.96 17.08
C LYS A 69 -6.25 2.77 17.43
N THR A 70 -5.42 2.33 16.51
CA THR A 70 -4.67 1.08 16.58
C THR A 70 -3.17 1.39 16.75
N PRO A 71 -2.47 0.75 17.70
CA PRO A 71 -1.00 0.83 17.79
C PRO A 71 -0.32 0.52 16.46
N THR A 72 0.79 1.19 16.14
CA THR A 72 1.48 1.10 14.83
C THR A 72 1.75 -0.34 14.40
N GLU A 73 2.08 -1.22 15.35
CA GLU A 73 2.35 -2.63 15.09
C GLU A 73 1.12 -3.43 14.68
N LYS A 74 -0.06 -3.03 15.17
CA LYS A 74 -1.33 -3.66 14.80
C LYS A 74 -1.88 -3.09 13.48
N VAL A 75 -1.50 -1.86 13.12
CA VAL A 75 -1.85 -1.24 11.84
C VAL A 75 -1.32 -2.05 10.65
N ALA A 76 -0.08 -2.53 10.70
CA ALA A 76 0.50 -3.32 9.63
C ALA A 76 -0.16 -4.70 9.47
N TYR A 77 -0.54 -5.33 10.59
CA TYR A 77 -1.35 -6.55 10.55
C TYR A 77 -2.70 -6.29 9.89
N ASP A 78 -3.41 -5.24 10.33
CA ASP A 78 -4.73 -4.91 9.81
C ASP A 78 -4.69 -4.51 8.34
N PHE A 79 -3.64 -3.81 7.89
CA PHE A 79 -3.42 -3.49 6.47
C PHE A 79 -3.24 -4.76 5.65
N CYS A 80 -2.35 -5.67 6.08
CA CYS A 80 -2.16 -6.95 5.41
C CYS A 80 -3.47 -7.74 5.36
N TYR A 81 -4.21 -7.80 6.46
CA TYR A 81 -5.40 -8.63 6.56
C TYR A 81 -6.56 -8.08 5.73
N ASN A 82 -6.75 -6.76 5.76
CA ASN A 82 -7.94 -6.10 5.22
C ASN A 82 -7.72 -5.43 3.88
N TYR A 83 -6.53 -4.92 3.61
CA TYR A 83 -6.16 -4.35 2.32
C TYR A 83 -5.49 -5.43 1.46
N GLU A 84 -4.22 -5.79 1.72
CA GLU A 84 -3.43 -6.69 0.85
C GLU A 84 -4.10 -8.05 0.62
N ASN A 85 -4.71 -8.62 1.66
CA ASN A 85 -5.46 -9.87 1.64
C ASN A 85 -4.72 -11.04 0.94
N PRO A 86 -3.46 -11.34 1.29
CA PRO A 86 -2.69 -12.37 0.60
C PRO A 86 -3.24 -13.78 0.88
N ALA A 87 -2.94 -14.74 -0.01
CA ALA A 87 -3.38 -16.14 0.14
C ALA A 87 -2.91 -16.76 1.47
N GLU A 88 -1.65 -16.52 1.86
CA GLU A 88 -1.06 -16.97 3.12
C GLU A 88 -1.30 -15.98 4.28
N LYS A 89 -2.54 -15.54 4.45
CA LYS A 89 -2.87 -14.38 5.29
C LYS A 89 -2.32 -14.45 6.72
N ALA A 90 -2.47 -15.59 7.39
CA ALA A 90 -2.11 -15.70 8.81
C ALA A 90 -0.60 -15.50 9.06
N SER A 91 0.25 -16.16 8.28
CA SER A 91 1.71 -16.03 8.41
C SER A 91 2.19 -14.66 7.94
N ARG A 92 1.69 -14.18 6.80
CA ARG A 92 2.11 -12.90 6.21
C ARG A 92 1.75 -11.71 7.09
N CYS A 93 0.56 -11.69 7.69
CA CYS A 93 0.19 -10.54 8.51
C CYS A 93 0.93 -10.49 9.84
N LEU A 94 1.32 -11.64 10.40
CA LEU A 94 2.23 -11.69 11.55
C LEU A 94 3.62 -11.16 11.19
N GLU A 95 4.18 -11.60 10.06
CA GLU A 95 5.47 -11.12 9.54
C GLU A 95 5.46 -9.60 9.31
N ARG A 96 4.39 -9.06 8.69
CA ARG A 96 4.23 -7.60 8.48
C ARG A 96 4.19 -6.81 9.77
N LYS A 97 3.55 -7.34 10.83
CA LYS A 97 3.53 -6.73 12.16
C LYS A 97 4.93 -6.68 12.77
N GLU A 98 5.71 -7.75 12.66
CA GLU A 98 7.07 -7.80 13.18
C GLU A 98 7.97 -6.79 12.45
N TYR A 99 7.92 -6.75 11.12
CA TYR A 99 8.67 -5.75 10.36
C TYR A 99 8.27 -4.32 10.69
N ALA A 100 6.97 -4.04 10.87
CA ALA A 100 6.52 -2.70 11.26
C ALA A 100 7.06 -2.27 12.63
N ASN A 101 7.17 -3.20 13.59
CA ASN A 101 7.83 -2.92 14.87
C ASN A 101 9.30 -2.56 14.67
N ASP A 102 10.02 -3.33 13.86
CA ASP A 102 11.45 -3.09 13.63
C ASP A 102 11.69 -1.77 12.90
N PHE A 103 10.87 -1.45 11.89
CA PHE A 103 10.90 -0.14 11.24
C PHE A 103 10.59 0.99 12.21
N TYR A 104 9.59 0.83 13.09
CA TYR A 104 9.24 1.84 14.08
C TYR A 104 10.41 2.10 15.03
N LYS A 105 11.05 1.05 15.56
CA LYS A 105 12.26 1.17 16.40
C LYS A 105 13.38 1.90 15.65
N LEU A 106 13.69 1.50 14.42
CA LEU A 106 14.73 2.17 13.61
C LEU A 106 14.44 3.66 13.38
N MET A 107 13.17 4.03 13.18
CA MET A 107 12.74 5.40 12.91
C MET A 107 12.67 6.26 14.18
N CYS A 108 12.36 5.67 15.33
CA CYS A 108 12.05 6.40 16.57
C CYS A 108 13.11 6.26 17.67
N ASP A 109 13.87 5.16 17.72
CA ASP A 109 14.89 4.89 18.75
C ASP A 109 16.26 5.47 18.39
N ASN A 110 16.41 6.12 17.23
CA ASN A 110 17.58 6.95 16.89
C ASN A 110 17.48 8.38 17.48
N LYS A 111 16.82 8.54 18.63
CA LYS A 111 16.70 9.82 19.35
C LYS A 111 17.52 9.84 20.64
#